data_AF-A0A847KMW2-F1
#
_entry.id   AF-A0A847KMW2-F1
#
_cell.length_a   1.000
_cell.length_b   1.000
_cell.length_c   1.000
_cell.angle_alpha   90.00
_cell.angle_beta   90.00
_cell.angle_gamma   90.00
#
_symmetry.space_group_name_H-M   'P 1'
#
loop_
_entity.id
_entity.type
_entity.pdbx_description
1 polymer ?
#
loop_
_entity_poly.entity_id
_entity_poly.type
_entity_poly.pdbx_seq_one_letter_code
_entity_poly.pdbx_strand_id
1 'polypeptide(L)'
;TVSAALGSGSAAATQGASFLFFPLTFLTASFVPLDLLSGWLRTAAQLNPITYVLEAMRAILNTGWDRALVWQGIAACLLLGTAMYALAVVALRVRTRRT
;
A
#
# COMPACT_ATOMS: atom_id res chain seq x y z
N THR A 1 -4.27 10.67 -5.13
CA THR A 1 -5.10 11.90 -5.28
C THR A 1 -4.27 13.14 -5.53
N VAL A 2 -3.25 13.45 -4.71
CA VAL A 2 -2.35 14.61 -4.93
C VAL A 2 -1.60 14.57 -6.27
N SER A 3 -1.16 13.40 -6.73
CA SER A 3 -0.44 13.23 -8.01
C SER A 3 -1.30 13.51 -9.25
N ALA A 4 -2.58 13.15 -9.23
CA ALA A 4 -3.52 13.44 -10.32
C ALA A 4 -3.93 14.92 -10.36
N ALA A 5 -4.10 15.54 -9.19
CA ALA A 5 -4.40 16.97 -9.07
C ALA A 5 -3.23 17.85 -9.58
N LEU A 6 -1.99 17.43 -9.33
CA LEU A 6 -0.80 18.14 -9.79
C LEU A 6 -0.54 17.98 -11.29
N GLY A 7 -1.10 16.96 -11.94
CA GLY A 7 -0.86 16.65 -13.35
C GLY A 7 -1.82 17.32 -14.33
N SER A 8 -3.09 17.56 -13.95
CA SER A 8 -4.15 17.92 -14.90
C SER A 8 -4.73 19.33 -14.77
N GLY A 9 -4.52 20.04 -13.65
CA GLY A 9 -5.02 21.41 -13.46
C GLY A 9 -6.55 21.57 -13.50
N SER A 10 -7.32 20.49 -13.51
CA SER A 10 -8.79 20.51 -13.57
C SER A 10 -9.43 19.72 -12.43
N ALA A 11 -10.31 20.38 -11.69
CA ALA A 11 -11.09 19.79 -10.59
C ALA A 11 -11.93 18.58 -11.04
N ALA A 12 -12.35 18.54 -12.32
CA ALA A 12 -13.14 17.45 -12.89
C ALA A 12 -12.37 16.12 -12.96
N ALA A 13 -11.06 16.15 -13.27
CA ALA A 13 -10.22 14.96 -13.30
C ALA A 13 -9.97 14.38 -11.89
N THR A 14 -9.96 15.24 -10.87
CA THR A 14 -9.85 14.81 -9.46
C THR A 14 -11.15 14.16 -8.99
N GLN A 15 -12.31 14.71 -9.38
CA GLN A 15 -13.62 14.17 -9.02
C GLN A 15 -13.91 12.81 -9.69
N GLY A 16 -13.52 12.65 -10.96
CA GLY A 16 -13.64 11.37 -11.69
C GLY A 16 -12.73 10.27 -11.13
N ALA A 17 -11.51 10.61 -10.69
CA ALA A 17 -10.62 9.67 -10.02
C ALA A 17 -11.24 9.15 -8.70
N SER A 18 -11.89 10.01 -7.92
CA SER A 18 -12.57 9.61 -6.67
C SER A 18 -13.67 8.58 -6.88
N PHE A 19 -14.42 8.66 -7.99
CA PHE A 19 -15.47 7.68 -8.32
C PHE A 19 -14.89 6.30 -8.66
N LEU A 20 -13.71 6.26 -9.29
CA LEU A 20 -12.97 5.02 -9.56
C LEU A 20 -12.35 4.44 -8.28
N PHE A 21 -11.96 5.28 -7.33
CA PHE A 21 -11.42 4.86 -6.03
C PHE A 21 -12.47 4.23 -5.11
N PHE A 22 -13.76 4.54 -5.27
CA PHE A 22 -14.84 3.99 -4.44
C PHE A 22 -14.92 2.45 -4.51
N PRO A 23 -15.12 1.81 -5.68
CA PRO A 23 -15.13 0.35 -5.77
C PRO A 23 -13.75 -0.27 -5.49
N LEU A 24 -12.67 0.42 -5.86
CA LEU A 24 -11.30 -0.03 -5.59
C LEU A 24 -10.97 -0.09 -4.09
N THR A 25 -11.62 0.72 -3.25
CA THR A 25 -11.46 0.67 -1.79
C THR A 25 -12.11 -0.58 -1.18
N PHE A 26 -13.18 -1.11 -1.79
CA PHE A 26 -13.70 -2.42 -1.40
C PHE A 26 -12.81 -3.57 -1.90
N LEU A 27 -12.06 -3.32 -2.98
CA LEU A 27 -11.06 -4.24 -3.52
C LEU A 27 -9.67 -4.08 -2.87
N THR A 28 -9.52 -3.29 -1.80
CA THR A 28 -8.29 -3.33 -1.00
C THR A 28 -8.25 -4.63 -0.22
N ALA A 29 -7.61 -5.62 -0.83
CA ALA A 29 -7.40 -6.95 -0.30
C ALA A 29 -6.61 -6.89 1.01
N SER A 30 -7.28 -7.07 2.15
CA SER A 30 -6.61 -7.17 3.46
C SER A 30 -7.42 -7.90 4.54
N PHE A 31 -8.69 -8.24 4.28
CA PHE A 31 -9.55 -8.85 5.30
C PHE A 31 -9.41 -10.37 5.44
N VAL A 32 -8.68 -11.02 4.53
CA VAL A 32 -8.53 -12.48 4.51
C VAL A 32 -7.06 -12.87 4.73
N PRO A 33 -6.74 -13.74 5.70
CA PRO A 33 -5.42 -14.35 5.88
C PRO A 33 -4.90 -15.02 4.61
N LEU A 34 -3.57 -14.99 4.40
CA LEU A 34 -2.90 -15.59 3.25
C LEU A 34 -3.23 -17.08 3.06
N ASP A 35 -3.45 -17.79 4.16
CA ASP A 35 -3.76 -19.23 4.18
C ASP A 35 -5.16 -19.56 3.67
N LEU A 36 -6.06 -18.57 3.63
CA LEU A 36 -7.44 -18.72 3.17
C LEU A 36 -7.62 -18.25 1.71
N LEU A 37 -6.57 -17.72 1.07
CA LEU A 37 -6.58 -17.30 -0.32
C LEU A 37 -6.10 -18.43 -1.24
N SER A 38 -6.84 -18.69 -2.32
CA SER A 38 -6.47 -19.68 -3.34
C SER A 38 -6.30 -19.04 -4.74
N GLY A 39 -5.52 -19.71 -5.60
CA GLY A 39 -5.29 -19.28 -6.99
C GLY A 39 -4.47 -18.00 -7.15
N TRP A 40 -4.79 -17.20 -8.17
CA TRP A 40 -4.07 -15.96 -8.53
C TRP A 40 -4.10 -14.89 -7.43
N LEU A 41 -5.13 -14.93 -6.59
CA LEU A 41 -5.33 -13.97 -5.51
C LEU A 41 -4.29 -14.16 -4.40
N ARG A 42 -3.84 -15.40 -4.17
CA ARG A 42 -2.73 -15.70 -3.24
C ARG A 42 -1.42 -15.10 -3.74
N THR A 43 -1.11 -15.27 -5.02
CA THR A 43 0.11 -14.71 -5.63
C THR A 43 0.10 -13.18 -5.56
N ALA A 44 -1.04 -12.56 -5.87
CA ALA A 44 -1.21 -11.12 -5.75
C ALA A 44 -1.06 -10.62 -4.30
N ALA A 45 -1.60 -11.37 -3.33
CA ALA A 45 -1.48 -11.03 -1.91
C ALA A 45 -0.05 -11.19 -1.36
N GLN A 46 0.73 -12.16 -1.86
CA GLN A 46 2.14 -12.34 -1.50
C GLN A 46 3.04 -11.20 -1.98
N LEU A 47 2.71 -10.61 -3.13
CA LEU A 47 3.42 -9.44 -3.66
C LEU A 47 3.08 -8.15 -2.89
N ASN A 48 2.04 -8.16 -2.05
CA ASN A 48 1.60 -6.96 -1.35
C ASN A 48 2.29 -6.82 0.02
N PRO A 49 3.15 -5.80 0.22
CA PRO A 49 3.85 -5.58 1.49
C PRO A 49 2.89 -5.32 2.67
N ILE A 50 1.70 -4.79 2.42
CA ILE A 50 0.68 -4.53 3.45
C ILE A 50 0.24 -5.85 4.12
N THR A 51 0.22 -6.96 3.38
CA THR A 51 -0.14 -8.28 3.89
C THR A 51 0.73 -8.67 5.09
N TYR A 52 2.05 -8.47 5.00
CA TYR A 52 3.00 -8.83 6.06
C TYR A 52 2.85 -7.97 7.32
N VAL A 53 2.46 -6.69 7.16
CA VAL A 53 2.17 -5.81 8.31
C VAL A 53 0.96 -6.30 9.08
N LEU A 54 -0.11 -6.68 8.36
CA LEU A 54 -1.33 -7.20 8.97
C LEU A 54 -1.13 -8.58 9.62
N GLU A 55 -0.33 -9.44 9.00
CA GLU A 55 0.06 -10.75 9.56
C GLU A 55 0.80 -10.57 10.89
N ALA A 56 1.77 -9.65 10.96
CA ALA A 56 2.50 -9.32 12.18
C ALA A 56 1.57 -8.77 13.28
N MET A 57 0.64 -7.88 12.94
CA MET A 57 -0.35 -7.37 13.89
C MET A 57 -1.25 -8.49 14.43
N ARG A 58 -1.74 -9.38 13.55
CA ARG A 58 -2.57 -10.52 13.94
C ARG A 58 -1.81 -11.49 14.84
N ALA A 59 -0.54 -11.77 14.54
CA ALA A 59 0.31 -12.61 15.38
C ALA A 59 0.47 -12.02 16.79
N ILE A 60 0.78 -10.73 16.89
CA ILE A 60 0.90 -10.04 18.19
C ILE A 60 -0.41 -10.16 19.00
N LEU A 61 -1.56 -10.02 18.36
CA LEU A 61 -2.87 -10.07 19.02
C LEU A 61 -3.31 -11.48 19.43
N ASN A 62 -3.03 -12.50 18.61
CA ASN A 62 -3.57 -13.86 18.81
C ASN A 62 -2.58 -14.83 19.47
N THR A 63 -1.30 -14.80 19.08
CA THR A 63 -0.28 -15.76 19.50
C THR A 63 0.80 -15.14 20.38
N GLY A 64 0.84 -13.81 20.49
CA GLY A 64 1.83 -13.05 21.25
C GLY A 64 3.06 -12.68 20.41
N TRP A 65 4.20 -12.46 21.05
CA TRP A 65 5.42 -12.00 20.35
C TRP A 65 6.12 -13.13 19.58
N ASP A 66 5.65 -13.41 18.37
CA ASP A 66 6.38 -14.19 17.38
C ASP A 66 7.45 -13.31 16.70
N ARG A 67 8.72 -13.56 17.02
CA ARG A 67 9.86 -12.78 16.52
C ARG A 67 9.96 -12.82 14.99
N ALA A 68 9.60 -13.92 14.35
CA ALA A 68 9.73 -14.08 12.91
C ALA A 68 8.69 -13.23 12.16
N LEU A 69 7.43 -13.30 12.59
CA LEU A 69 6.34 -12.52 12.00
C LEU A 69 6.49 -11.02 12.29
N VAL A 70 6.94 -10.66 13.50
CA VAL A 70 7.22 -9.26 13.86
C VAL A 70 8.34 -8.67 13.00
N TRP A 71 9.43 -9.40 12.77
CA TRP A 71 10.52 -8.92 11.91
C TRP A 71 10.09 -8.74 10.46
N GLN A 72 9.26 -9.66 9.93
CA GLN A 72 8.67 -9.52 8.59
C GLN A 72 7.77 -8.27 8.50
N GLY A 73 6.95 -8.00 9.51
CA GLY A 73 6.14 -6.79 9.59
C GLY A 73 6.99 -5.51 9.62
N ILE A 74 8.07 -5.48 10.41
CA ILE A 74 8.99 -4.34 10.46
C ILE A 74 9.69 -4.13 9.12
N ALA A 75 10.17 -5.20 8.49
CA ALA A 75 10.81 -5.14 7.18
C ALA A 75 9.85 -4.60 6.11
N ALA A 76 8.58 -5.05 6.12
CA ALA A 76 7.55 -4.56 5.22
C ALA A 76 7.22 -3.07 5.46
N CYS A 77 7.13 -2.63 6.72
CA CYS A 77 6.96 -1.22 7.06
C CYS A 77 8.12 -0.35 6.58
N LEU A 78 9.36 -0.80 6.78
CA LEU A 78 10.55 -0.09 6.30
C LEU A 78 10.59 -0.02 4.77
N LEU A 79 10.26 -1.12 4.09
CA LEU A 79 10.20 -1.15 2.62
C LEU A 79 9.14 -0.19 2.09
N LEU A 80 7.93 -0.20 2.66
CA LEU A 80 6.86 0.71 2.26
C LEU A 80 7.22 2.17 2.56
N GLY A 81 7.77 2.45 3.75
CA GLY A 81 8.18 3.78 4.17
C GLY A 81 9.29 4.36 3.29
N THR A 82 10.31 3.56 2.99
CA THR A 82 11.41 3.95 2.09
C THR A 82 10.95 4.13 0.66
N ALA A 83 10.08 3.26 0.14
CA ALA A 83 9.50 3.41 -1.19
C ALA A 83 8.66 4.70 -1.31
N MET A 84 7.82 4.99 -0.32
CA MET A 84 7.04 6.22 -0.26
C MET A 84 7.93 7.46 -0.17
N TYR A 85 8.96 7.42 0.66
CA TYR A 85 9.93 8.50 0.79
C TYR A 85 10.70 8.74 -0.51
N ALA A 86 11.16 7.68 -1.17
CA ALA A 86 11.84 7.76 -2.46
C ALA A 86 10.93 8.36 -3.54
N LEU A 87 9.66 7.92 -3.62
CA LEU A 87 8.65 8.50 -4.51
C LEU A 87 8.44 9.99 -4.23
N ALA A 88 8.37 10.40 -2.96
CA ALA A 88 8.24 11.80 -2.58
C ALA A 88 9.45 12.63 -3.03
N VAL A 89 10.67 12.13 -2.84
CA VAL A 89 11.91 12.79 -3.28
C VAL A 89 11.98 12.88 -4.81
N VAL A 90 11.61 11.81 -5.53
CA VAL A 90 11.56 11.81 -7.00
C VAL A 90 10.52 12.80 -7.51
N ALA A 91 9.32 12.81 -6.94
CA ALA A 91 8.27 13.76 -7.30
C ALA A 91 8.71 15.21 -7.08
N LEU A 92 9.43 15.48 -5.98
CA LEU A 92 10.00 16.80 -5.69
C LEU A 92 11.07 17.18 -6.72
N ARG A 93 12.01 16.26 -7.04
CA ARG A 93 13.06 16.48 -8.05
C ARG A 93 12.50 16.74 -9.45
N VAL A 94 11.45 16.01 -9.84
CA VAL A 94 10.77 16.23 -11.13
C VAL A 94 10.14 17.62 -11.21
N ARG A 95 9.64 18.14 -10.08
CA ARG A 95 9.06 19.48 -10.01
C ARG A 95 10.10 20.59 -10.07
N THR A 96 11.23 20.44 -9.36
CA THR A 96 12.32 21.43 -9.39
C THR A 96 12.99 21.50 -10.77
N ARG A 97 12.97 20.43 -11.57
CA ARG A 97 13.49 20.43 -12.96
C ARG A 97 12.62 21.17 -13.98
N ARG A 98 11.39 21.55 -13.62
CA ARG A 98 10.45 22.28 -14.49
C ARG A 98 10.37 23.78 -14.17
N THR A 99 11.13 24.26 -13.18
CA THR A 99 11.28 25.68 -12.84
C THR A 99 12.63 26.16 -13.33
#